data_AF-A0A4U6XFJ6-F1
#
_entry.id   AF-A0A4U6XFJ6-F1
#
_cell.length_a   1.000
_cell.length_b   1.000
_cell.length_c   1.000
_cell.angle_alpha   90.00
_cell.angle_beta   90.00
_cell.angle_gamma   90.00
#
_symmetry.space_group_name_H-M   'P 1'
#
loop_
_entity.id
_entity.type
_entity.pdbx_description
1 polymer ?
#
loop_
_entity_poly.entity_id
_entity_poly.type
_entity_poly.pdbx_seq_one_letter_code
_entity_poly.pdbx_strand_id
1 'polypeptide(L)' 'MFDPIASILVVGTLAMTSVYGSYVYWITHGPTLDEWRERELAADRRRLRQAIREENRAADAALKEAEYESEKKST' A
#
# COMPACT_ATOMS: atom_id res chain seq x y z
N MET A 1 -54.76 1.87 -5.09
CA MET A 1 -54.43 0.76 -4.15
C MET A 1 -52.96 0.49 -4.33
N PHE A 2 -52.15 0.66 -3.29
CA PHE A 2 -50.70 0.40 -3.37
C PHE A 2 -50.52 -1.11 -3.50
N ASP A 3 -49.99 -1.60 -4.62
CA ASP A 3 -49.72 -3.03 -4.79
C ASP A 3 -48.40 -3.36 -4.08
N PRO A 4 -48.45 -4.08 -2.94
CA PRO A 4 -47.26 -4.38 -2.15
C PRO A 4 -46.28 -5.28 -2.91
N ILE A 5 -46.77 -6.14 -3.81
CA ILE A 5 -45.93 -7.05 -4.59
C ILE A 5 -45.14 -6.25 -5.63
N ALA A 6 -45.82 -5.38 -6.38
CA ALA A 6 -45.16 -4.50 -7.35
C ALA A 6 -44.11 -3.60 -6.67
N SER A 7 -44.41 -3.11 -5.47
CA SER A 7 -43.50 -2.24 -4.70
C SER A 7 -42.22 -2.97 -4.28
N ILE A 8 -42.34 -4.21 -3.80
CA ILE A 8 -41.17 -5.04 -3.44
C ILE A 8 -40.31 -5.36 -4.65
N LEU A 9 -40.93 -5.65 -5.80
CA LEU A 9 -40.20 -5.89 -7.05
C LEU A 9 -39.39 -4.67 -7.47
N VAL A 10 -39.99 -3.47 -7.44
CA VAL A 10 -39.29 -2.22 -7.80
C VAL A 10 -38.09 -1.97 -6.87
N VAL A 11 -38.28 -2.12 -5.55
CA VAL A 11 -37.18 -1.94 -4.58
C VAL A 11 -36.09 -2.99 -4.78
N GLY A 12 -36.47 -4.25 -5.01
CA GLY A 12 -35.53 -5.34 -5.27
C GLY A 12 -34.71 -5.12 -6.53
N THR A 13 -35.33 -4.65 -7.62
CA THR A 13 -34.62 -4.30 -8.86
C THR A 13 -33.67 -3.14 -8.63
N LEU A 14 -34.10 -2.07 -7.94
CA LEU A 14 -33.22 -0.93 -7.64
C LEU A 14 -32.01 -1.35 -6.78
N ALA A 15 -32.22 -2.22 -5.79
CA ALA A 15 -31.14 -2.76 -4.98
C ALA A 15 -30.17 -3.60 -5.82
N MET A 16 -30.68 -4.52 -6.65
CA MET A 16 -29.89 -5.32 -7.59
C MET A 16 -29.07 -4.44 -8.53
N THR A 17 -29.69 -3.43 -9.15
CA THR A 17 -29.02 -2.51 -10.07
C THR A 17 -27.97 -1.65 -9.36
N SER A 18 -28.24 -1.20 -8.12
CA SER A 18 -27.28 -0.44 -7.32
C SER A 18 -26.04 -1.29 -6.99
N VAL A 19 -26.24 -2.53 -6.54
CA VAL A 19 -25.14 -3.44 -6.21
C VAL A 19 -24.35 -3.82 -7.46
N TYR A 20 -25.05 -4.24 -8.51
CA TYR A 20 -24.41 -4.65 -9.76
C TYR A 20 -23.68 -3.48 -10.44
N GLY A 21 -24.29 -2.30 -10.51
CA GLY A 21 -23.68 -1.10 -11.07
C GLY A 21 -22.42 -0.68 -10.30
N SER A 22 -22.44 -0.74 -8.97
CA SER A 22 -21.26 -0.45 -8.14
C SER A 22 -20.14 -1.46 -8.38
N TYR A 23 -20.48 -2.74 -8.47
CA TYR A 23 -19.52 -3.81 -8.76
C TYR A 23 -18.87 -3.65 -10.14
N VAL A 24 -19.68 -3.40 -11.17
CA VAL A 24 -19.18 -3.18 -12.54
C VAL A 24 -18.34 -1.91 -12.62
N TYR A 25 -18.76 -0.83 -11.96
CA TYR A 25 -17.98 0.41 -11.88
C TYR A 25 -16.62 0.15 -11.22
N TRP A 26 -16.58 -0.59 -10.11
CA TRP A 26 -15.34 -0.92 -9.42
C TRP A 26 -14.42 -1.81 -10.25
N ILE A 27 -14.93 -2.74 -11.06
CA ILE A 27 -14.08 -3.55 -11.94
C ILE A 27 -13.56 -2.76 -13.14
N THR A 28 -14.37 -1.83 -13.66
CA THR A 28 -13.98 -1.03 -14.84
C THR A 28 -13.08 0.16 -14.51
N HIS A 29 -13.23 0.75 -13.33
CA HIS A 29 -12.49 1.94 -12.90
C HIS A 29 -11.59 1.70 -11.68
N GLY A 30 -11.61 0.50 -11.11
CA GLY A 30 -10.71 0.12 -10.04
C GLY A 30 -9.26 0.04 -10.52
N PRO A 31 -8.28 0.16 -9.62
CA PRO A 31 -6.88 0.06 -10.00
C PRO A 31 -6.66 -1.34 -10.57
N THR A 32 -6.11 -1.41 -11.77
CA THR A 32 -5.78 -2.69 -12.39
C THR A 32 -4.81 -3.45 -11.49
N LEU A 33 -4.80 -4.78 -11.59
CA LEU A 33 -3.91 -5.63 -10.79
C LEU A 33 -2.43 -5.21 -10.95
N ASP A 34 -2.08 -4.68 -12.13
CA ASP A 34 -0.75 -4.14 -12.42
C ASP A 34 -0.45 -2.84 -11.66
N GLU A 35 -1.40 -1.92 -11.53
CA GLU A 35 -1.22 -0.70 -10.73
C GLU A 35 -1.00 -1.01 -9.24
N TRP A 36 -1.72 -2.00 -8.71
CA TRP A 36 -1.49 -2.49 -7.35
C TRP A 36 -0.09 -3.09 -7.21
N ARG A 37 0.32 -3.94 -8.16
CA ARG A 37 1.65 -4.55 -8.16
C ARG A 37 2.77 -3.51 -8.25
N GLU A 38 2.60 -2.47 -9.05
CA GLU A 38 3.57 -1.38 -9.16
C GLU A 38 3.68 -0.55 -7.87
N ARG A 39 2.55 -0.25 -7.22
CA ARG A 39 2.55 0.46 -5.92
C ARG A 39 3.27 -0.36 -4.85
N GLU A 40 3.05 -1.66 -4.84
CA GLU A 40 3.68 -2.58 -3.89
C GLU A 40 5.19 -2.68 -4.15
N LEU A 41 5.61 -2.84 -5.40
CA LEU A 41 7.02 -2.82 -5.83
C LEU A 41 7.70 -1.47 -5.53
N ALA A 42 6.99 -0.36 -5.64
CA ALA A 42 7.51 0.96 -5.30
C ALA A 42 7.69 1.13 -3.79
N ALA A 43 6.74 0.62 -2.99
CA ALA A 43 6.84 0.62 -1.53
C ALA A 43 8.00 -0.26 -1.05
N ASP A 44 8.16 -1.44 -1.63
CA ASP A 44 9.24 -2.37 -1.29
C ASP A 44 10.63 -1.80 -1.61
N ARG A 45 10.78 -1.18 -2.79
CA ARG A 45 12.01 -0.46 -3.16
C ARG A 45 12.35 0.68 -2.19
N ARG A 46 11.34 1.36 -1.63
CA ARG A 46 11.58 2.41 -0.62
C ARG A 46 12.08 1.81 0.70
N ARG A 47 11.47 0.70 1.15
CA ARG A 47 11.91 -0.02 2.36
C ARG A 47 13.34 -0.51 2.24
N LEU A 48 13.69 -1.14 1.13
CA LEU A 48 15.06 -1.58 0.83
C LEU A 48 16.06 -0.43 0.89
N ARG A 49 15.75 0.72 0.26
CA ARG A 49 16.62 1.90 0.32
C ARG A 49 16.77 2.48 1.73
N GLN A 50 15.73 2.41 2.55
CA GLN A 50 15.82 2.86 3.95
C GLN A 50 16.70 1.92 4.77
N ALA A 51 16.51 0.61 4.64
CA ALA A 51 17.34 -0.39 5.31
C ALA A 51 18.83 -0.23 4.98
N ILE A 52 19.17 -0.08 3.69
CA ILE A 52 20.56 0.14 3.25
C ILE A 52 21.14 1.43 3.84
N ARG A 53 20.35 2.51 3.93
CA ARG A 53 20.82 3.78 4.52
C ARG A 53 21.07 3.66 6.02
N GLU A 54 20.23 2.92 6.72
CA GLU A 54 20.39 2.68 8.16
C GLU A 54 21.61 1.80 8.43
N GLU A 55 21.80 0.74 7.64
CA GLU A 55 22.98 -0.13 7.71
C GLU A 55 24.27 0.65 7.43
N ASN A 56 24.31 1.46 6.38
CA ASN A 56 25.47 2.30 6.08
C ASN A 56 25.74 3.31 7.19
N ARG A 57 24.71 3.92 7.78
CA ARG A 57 24.87 4.84 8.92
C ARG A 57 25.46 4.13 10.14
N ALA A 58 25.04 2.90 10.41
CA ALA A 58 25.57 2.10 11.50
C ALA A 58 27.04 1.71 11.25
N ALA A 59 27.38 1.33 10.01
CA ALA A 59 28.76 1.03 9.61
C ALA A 59 29.67 2.27 9.73
N ASP A 60 29.21 3.43 9.27
CA ASP A 60 29.96 4.69 9.40
C ASP A 60 30.18 5.08 10.86
N ALA A 61 29.19 4.86 11.73
CA ALA A 61 29.31 5.10 13.17
C ALA A 61 30.37 4.18 13.80
N ALA A 62 30.32 2.88 13.47
CA ALA A 62 31.30 1.90 13.96
C ALA A 62 32.73 2.21 13.49
N LEU A 63 32.89 2.67 12.24
CA LEU A 63 34.19 3.10 11.71
C LEU A 63 34.75 4.29 12.49
N LYS A 64 33.92 5.30 12.77
CA LYS A 64 34.34 6.47 13.58
C LYS A 64 34.72 6.10 15.00
N GLU A 65 33.99 5.18 15.62
CA GLU A 65 34.33 4.67 16.96
C GLU A 65 35.67 3.92 16.94
N ALA A 66 35.90 3.08 15.93
CA ALA A 66 37.17 2.38 15.76
C ALA A 66 38.35 3.33 15.51
N GLU A 67 38.15 4.38 14.72
CA GLU A 67 39.15 5.42 14.47
C GLU A 67 39.51 6.15 15.77
N TYR A 68 38.50 6.57 16.55
CA TYR A 68 38.70 7.22 17.85
C TYR A 68 39.44 6.33 18.87
N GLU A 69 39.09 5.05 18.95
CA GLU A 69 39.80 4.07 19.79
C GLU A 69 41.26 3.87 19.35
N SER A 70 41.54 3.93 18.06
CA SER A 70 42.90 3.80 17.51
C SER A 70 43.77 5.02 17.84
N GLU A 71 43.22 6.23 17.73
CA GLU A 71 43.90 7.48 18.10
C GLU A 71 44.20 7.51 19.61
N LYS A 72 43.24 7.11 20.44
CA LYS A 72 43.37 7.09 21.90
C LYS A 72 44.42 6.10 22.41
N LYS A 73 44.66 5.00 21.70
CA LYS A 73 45.73 4.04 22.01
C LYS A 73 47.12 4.49 21.55
N SER A 74 47.18 5.47 20.66
CA SER A 74 48.44 6.02 20.14
C SER A 74 48.97 7.22 20.96
N THR A 75 48.23 7.69 21.96
CA THR A 75 48.63 8.77 22.89
C THR A 75 48.95 8.19 24.26
#